data_AF-A0A2E0RRK4-F1
#
_entry.id   AF-A0A2E0RRK4-F1
#
_cell.length_a   1.000
_cell.length_b   1.000
_cell.length_c   1.000
_cell.angle_alpha   90.00
_cell.angle_beta   90.00
_cell.angle_gamma   90.00
#
_symmetry.space_group_name_H-M   'P 1'
#
loop_
_entity.id
_entity.type
_entity.pdbx_description
1 polymer ?
#
loop_
_entity_poly.entity_id
_entity_poly.type
_entity_poly.pdbx_seq_one_letter_code
_entity_poly.pdbx_strand_id
1 'polypeptide(L)'
;MSGSGGHPVVATIAANVWDIQPGVGFVALAMAVAGVAAMGLLWRSTAPQRVEPGPPSMDLGDETPALVDLLTGGFDVDDDAVPATVIDLAARRYIDIDELGGKVTLRVRRASAPARDELTPYEQRVLTHIEQHTIGDTTPADVLTIGPEGVSERWFKSFTREVNQHGQSLGLCHRRFDFEHLAMAWGIVVVAAGPAWLIANLGGRSDDPSDWGSLGNLLVGLALLTGLALVWLAGTISKSNRQTSTEAGRAAAAHWLGVRDHMRSVGEFDDKPAASVAIWDRHLAYATAMGLARTVQRQLPFETEHDRKAWSRATGEWRRVTVRYQSLVPKWGTSPGKVLFEGLLQGAIVGVVAYGAFLVSSGEVDLSDLTDEQQRWVSFGAFAIGVFAAAVFLYCVLKVVLGVSDLFARRTIEGEVVRARILKRGHRLPRIVQWAMYSGNDEQGMSKERNRRRTHHVAIDQGDDDSIVSHVVRSQIYGQVRQGMIVRAVVTPRLGYVREVEVVAAPRRSAASAPTMRHELIDEATGRAGAAIAGSMQSAMSTLEGATDEDGRPILDQVDEDGVTMRERLRESNDQIAALRDDPRLQNTPIAGFLDAFLGADGSPSRAGDDDDDRSPPHTDAGA
;
A
#
# COMPACT_ATOMS: atom_id res chain seq x y z
N MET A 1 82.51 -7.53 14.41
CA MET A 1 81.94 -8.33 13.30
C MET A 1 80.77 -9.12 13.88
N SER A 2 79.52 -9.04 13.46
CA SER A 2 78.77 -8.25 12.50
C SER A 2 77.34 -8.21 13.07
N GLY A 3 76.72 -7.04 13.18
CA GLY A 3 75.37 -6.90 13.71
C GLY A 3 74.33 -7.11 12.62
N SER A 4 73.29 -7.90 12.90
CA SER A 4 72.12 -8.01 12.03
C SER A 4 71.12 -6.89 12.35
N GLY A 5 71.05 -5.90 11.48
CA GLY A 5 69.92 -4.97 11.43
C GLY A 5 68.69 -5.69 10.89
N GLY A 6 67.77 -6.08 11.77
CA GLY A 6 66.40 -6.40 11.39
C GLY A 6 65.68 -5.10 11.01
N HIS A 7 65.30 -4.97 9.74
CA HIS A 7 64.55 -3.83 9.22
C HIS A 7 63.17 -3.71 9.91
N PRO A 8 62.76 -2.51 10.37
CA PRO A 8 61.47 -2.27 11.02
C PRO A 8 60.27 -2.20 10.05
N VAL A 9 60.38 -2.75 8.84
CA VAL A 9 59.35 -2.61 7.79
C VAL A 9 58.30 -3.73 7.86
N VAL A 10 58.65 -4.90 8.39
CA VAL A 10 57.75 -6.08 8.40
C VAL A 10 56.76 -6.07 9.57
N ALA A 11 57.03 -5.31 10.64
CA ALA A 11 56.15 -5.23 11.82
C ALA A 11 54.96 -4.25 11.67
N THR A 12 54.86 -3.52 10.55
CA THR A 12 53.82 -2.48 10.37
C THR A 12 52.66 -2.94 9.48
N ILE A 13 52.77 -4.09 8.79
CA ILE A 13 51.73 -4.54 7.84
C ILE A 13 50.75 -5.55 8.48
N ALA A 14 51.14 -6.21 9.58
CA ALA A 14 50.32 -7.28 10.20
C ALA A 14 49.36 -6.82 11.33
N ALA A 15 49.16 -5.51 11.53
CA ALA A 15 48.32 -5.00 12.63
C ALA A 15 46.95 -4.41 12.22
N ASN A 16 46.63 -4.23 10.93
CA ASN A 16 45.46 -3.43 10.52
C ASN A 16 44.65 -4.08 9.37
N VAL A 17 44.26 -5.36 9.48
CA VAL A 17 43.35 -5.97 8.49
C VAL A 17 41.88 -5.57 8.75
N TRP A 18 41.57 -5.10 9.95
CA TRP A 18 40.21 -4.82 10.43
C TRP A 18 39.82 -3.33 10.42
N ASP A 19 40.81 -2.44 10.24
CA ASP A 19 40.60 -0.99 10.16
C ASP A 19 40.65 -0.57 8.69
N ILE A 20 39.49 -0.28 8.09
CA ILE A 20 39.43 0.27 6.74
C ILE A 20 40.29 1.53 6.73
N GLN A 21 41.30 1.57 5.85
CA GLN A 21 42.17 2.73 5.75
C GLN A 21 41.31 3.98 5.54
N PRO A 22 41.48 5.07 6.32
CA PRO A 22 40.65 6.25 6.21
C PRO A 22 40.55 6.80 4.79
N GLY A 23 41.64 6.70 4.01
CA GLY A 23 41.66 7.08 2.59
C GLY A 23 40.62 6.33 1.74
N VAL A 24 40.46 5.02 1.95
CA VAL A 24 39.45 4.19 1.27
C VAL A 24 38.03 4.62 1.69
N GLY A 25 37.83 4.87 2.98
CA GLY A 25 36.56 5.42 3.49
C GLY A 25 36.22 6.80 2.91
N PHE A 26 37.21 7.70 2.78
CA PHE A 26 37.02 9.02 2.17
C PHE A 26 36.64 8.92 0.69
N VAL A 27 37.27 8.03 -0.07
CA VAL A 27 36.92 7.80 -1.48
C VAL A 27 35.49 7.28 -1.61
N ALA A 28 35.12 6.28 -0.80
CA ALA A 28 33.76 5.74 -0.80
C ALA A 28 32.71 6.81 -0.47
N LEU A 29 32.96 7.65 0.54
CA LEU A 29 32.05 8.75 0.89
C LEU A 29 32.00 9.84 -0.18
N ALA A 30 33.14 10.22 -0.76
CA ALA A 30 33.19 11.22 -1.83
C ALA A 30 32.40 10.78 -3.06
N MET A 31 32.48 9.49 -3.42
CA MET A 31 31.67 8.91 -4.50
C MET A 31 30.18 8.90 -4.16
N ALA A 32 29.82 8.58 -2.91
CA ALA A 32 28.42 8.63 -2.47
C ALA A 32 27.85 10.07 -2.55
N VAL A 33 28.61 11.07 -2.10
CA VAL A 33 28.24 12.50 -2.20
C VAL A 33 28.15 12.96 -3.64
N ALA A 34 29.08 12.56 -4.50
CA ALA A 34 29.02 12.84 -5.94
C ALA A 34 27.77 12.21 -6.58
N GLY A 35 27.39 11.01 -6.15
CA GLY A 35 26.15 10.36 -6.57
C GLY A 35 24.90 11.14 -6.19
N VAL A 36 24.85 11.70 -4.97
CA VAL A 36 23.76 12.61 -4.55
C VAL A 36 23.70 13.86 -5.44
N ALA A 37 24.84 14.48 -5.73
CA ALA A 37 24.90 15.63 -6.63
C ALA A 37 24.43 15.28 -8.05
N ALA A 38 24.89 14.15 -8.59
CA ALA A 38 24.49 13.66 -9.92
C ALA A 38 22.99 13.35 -9.99
N MET A 39 22.43 12.71 -8.96
CA MET A 39 21.00 12.44 -8.85
C MET A 39 20.19 13.75 -8.76
N GLY A 40 20.69 14.74 -8.02
CA GLY A 40 20.08 16.07 -7.96
C GLY A 40 20.11 16.81 -9.31
N LEU A 41 21.20 16.70 -10.07
CA LEU A 41 21.31 17.24 -11.41
C LEU A 41 20.35 16.55 -12.39
N LEU A 42 20.24 15.22 -12.34
CA LEU A 42 19.29 14.45 -13.13
C LEU A 42 17.83 14.84 -12.81
N TRP A 43 17.52 15.04 -11.53
CA TRP A 43 16.20 15.53 -11.13
C TRP A 43 15.93 16.93 -11.69
N ARG A 44 16.92 17.83 -11.62
CA ARG A 44 16.78 19.21 -12.06
C ARG A 44 16.70 19.34 -13.58
N SER A 45 17.47 18.55 -14.34
CA SER A 45 17.46 18.57 -15.81
C SER A 45 16.14 18.10 -16.39
N THR A 46 15.43 17.23 -15.67
CA THR A 46 14.10 16.72 -16.04
C THR A 46 12.95 17.55 -15.47
N ALA A 47 13.22 18.67 -14.81
CA ALA A 47 12.18 19.49 -14.21
C ALA A 47 11.25 20.09 -15.29
N PRO A 48 9.92 20.01 -15.13
CA PRO A 48 8.99 20.55 -16.10
C PRO A 48 9.18 22.07 -16.24
N GLN A 49 9.18 22.54 -17.48
CA GLN A 49 9.20 23.97 -17.76
C GLN A 49 7.88 24.59 -17.34
N ARG A 50 7.94 25.74 -16.66
CA ARG A 50 6.73 26.53 -16.39
C ARG A 50 6.22 27.09 -17.70
N VAL A 51 4.95 26.83 -17.99
CA VAL A 51 4.28 27.36 -19.18
C VAL A 51 3.74 28.75 -18.85
N GLU A 52 4.06 29.73 -19.69
CA GLU A 52 3.47 31.06 -19.59
C GLU A 52 2.07 31.07 -20.23
N PRO A 53 1.07 31.72 -19.62
CA PRO A 53 -0.24 31.87 -20.22
C PRO A 53 -0.17 32.57 -21.57
N GLY A 54 -0.90 32.02 -22.56
CA GLY A 54 -1.15 32.71 -23.82
C GLY A 54 -2.13 33.87 -23.66
N PRO A 55 -2.44 34.60 -24.74
CA PRO A 55 -3.44 35.65 -24.73
C PRO A 55 -4.80 35.12 -24.23
N PRO A 56 -5.56 35.92 -23.44
CA PRO A 56 -6.89 35.51 -22.98
C PRO A 56 -7.79 35.12 -24.17
N SER A 57 -8.38 33.93 -24.11
CA SER A 57 -9.16 33.34 -25.20
C SER A 57 -10.50 32.80 -24.71
N MET A 58 -11.52 32.83 -25.57
CA MET A 58 -12.83 32.18 -25.33
C MET A 58 -12.93 30.81 -26.02
N ASP A 59 -11.92 30.42 -26.80
CA ASP A 59 -11.94 29.21 -27.60
C ASP A 59 -11.56 27.98 -26.76
N LEU A 60 -12.51 27.05 -26.60
CA LEU A 60 -12.39 25.87 -25.75
C LEU A 60 -11.66 24.69 -26.41
N GLY A 61 -11.02 24.85 -27.55
CA GLY A 61 -10.20 23.78 -28.16
C GLY A 61 -10.93 22.43 -28.33
N ASP A 62 -10.15 21.38 -28.53
CA ASP A 62 -10.64 20.00 -28.72
C ASP A 62 -10.26 19.06 -27.56
N GLU A 63 -9.39 19.48 -26.65
CA GLU A 63 -8.94 18.64 -25.55
C GLU A 63 -10.07 18.40 -24.54
N THR A 64 -10.19 17.16 -24.03
CA THR A 64 -11.18 16.83 -23.00
C THR A 64 -10.86 17.56 -21.67
N PRO A 65 -11.84 17.81 -20.79
CA PRO A 65 -11.59 18.52 -19.53
C PRO A 65 -10.54 17.87 -18.62
N ALA A 66 -10.43 16.53 -18.57
CA ALA A 66 -9.36 15.86 -17.81
C ALA A 66 -7.95 16.11 -18.37
N LEU A 67 -7.82 16.30 -19.70
CA LEU A 67 -6.56 16.72 -20.31
C LEU A 67 -6.28 18.21 -20.06
N VAL A 68 -7.31 19.05 -20.00
CA VAL A 68 -7.14 20.47 -19.65
C VAL A 68 -6.66 20.63 -18.21
N ASP A 69 -7.19 19.83 -17.28
CA ASP A 69 -6.67 19.71 -15.92
C ASP A 69 -5.18 19.34 -15.93
N LEU A 70 -4.82 18.26 -16.63
CA LEU A 70 -3.42 17.85 -16.81
C LEU A 70 -2.53 19.00 -17.34
N LEU A 71 -2.97 19.69 -18.40
CA LEU A 71 -2.17 20.74 -19.06
C LEU A 71 -2.02 21.99 -18.18
N THR A 72 -3.10 22.41 -17.52
CA THR A 72 -3.10 23.62 -16.69
C THR A 72 -2.56 23.39 -15.27
N GLY A 73 -2.56 22.14 -14.79
CA GLY A 73 -1.93 21.67 -13.56
C GLY A 73 -0.42 21.42 -13.67
N GLY A 74 0.18 21.71 -14.83
CA GLY A 74 1.63 21.57 -15.03
C GLY A 74 2.06 20.14 -15.37
N PHE A 75 1.25 19.43 -16.15
CA PHE A 75 1.43 18.03 -16.55
C PHE A 75 1.30 17.05 -15.37
N ASP A 76 0.41 17.38 -14.44
CA ASP A 76 -0.05 16.49 -13.38
C ASP A 76 -1.58 16.54 -13.32
N VAL A 77 -2.22 15.42 -12.98
CA VAL A 77 -3.69 15.32 -12.91
C VAL A 77 -4.11 15.56 -11.47
N ASP A 78 -4.87 16.63 -11.26
CA ASP A 78 -5.38 17.02 -9.96
C ASP A 78 -6.75 16.37 -9.68
N ASP A 79 -7.23 16.52 -8.43
CA ASP A 79 -8.50 15.95 -7.99
C ASP A 79 -9.72 16.53 -8.75
N ASP A 80 -9.54 17.66 -9.44
CA ASP A 80 -10.55 18.39 -10.21
C ASP A 80 -10.90 17.73 -11.55
N ALA A 81 -9.99 16.90 -12.08
CA ALA A 81 -10.19 16.18 -13.34
C ALA A 81 -11.42 15.26 -13.31
N VAL A 82 -11.70 14.62 -12.17
CA VAL A 82 -12.82 13.67 -12.07
C VAL A 82 -14.17 14.39 -12.06
N PRO A 83 -14.44 15.38 -11.18
CA PRO A 83 -15.64 16.22 -11.28
C PRO A 83 -15.80 16.88 -12.64
N ALA A 84 -14.72 17.40 -13.24
CA ALA A 84 -14.77 17.99 -14.58
C ALA A 84 -15.24 16.98 -15.64
N THR A 85 -14.73 15.75 -15.58
CA THR A 85 -15.17 14.65 -16.46
C THR A 85 -16.67 14.32 -16.28
N VAL A 86 -17.19 14.38 -15.04
CA VAL A 86 -18.63 14.17 -14.79
C VAL A 86 -19.47 15.27 -15.41
N ILE A 87 -19.09 16.53 -15.23
CA ILE A 87 -19.80 17.66 -15.85
C ILE A 87 -19.77 17.54 -17.38
N ASP A 88 -18.65 17.11 -17.94
CA ASP A 88 -18.51 16.92 -19.38
C ASP A 88 -19.36 15.76 -19.93
N LEU A 89 -19.47 14.67 -19.18
CA LEU A 89 -20.41 13.58 -19.49
C LEU A 89 -21.88 14.07 -19.44
N ALA A 90 -22.18 15.01 -18.54
CA ALA A 90 -23.51 15.60 -18.45
C ALA A 90 -23.81 16.56 -19.62
N ALA A 91 -22.84 17.40 -19.98
CA ALA A 91 -22.85 18.25 -21.18
C ALA A 91 -23.13 17.42 -22.45
N ARG A 92 -22.42 16.29 -22.60
CA ARG A 92 -22.58 15.33 -23.71
C ARG A 92 -23.79 14.39 -23.57
N ARG A 93 -24.69 14.63 -22.60
CA ARG A 93 -25.96 13.90 -22.40
C ARG A 93 -25.85 12.41 -22.06
N TYR A 94 -24.71 11.95 -21.55
CA TYR A 94 -24.61 10.60 -20.98
C TYR A 94 -25.32 10.50 -19.63
N ILE A 95 -25.33 11.60 -18.87
CA ILE A 95 -26.01 11.73 -17.58
C ILE A 95 -26.74 13.09 -17.51
N ASP A 96 -27.76 13.19 -16.66
CA ASP A 96 -28.32 14.48 -16.22
C ASP A 96 -27.88 14.77 -14.79
N ILE A 97 -27.73 16.06 -14.46
CA ILE A 97 -27.44 16.53 -13.11
C ILE A 97 -28.57 17.46 -12.68
N ASP A 98 -29.32 17.04 -11.68
CA ASP A 98 -30.41 17.80 -11.08
C ASP A 98 -30.05 18.19 -9.65
N GLU A 99 -30.56 19.33 -9.18
CA GLU A 99 -30.43 19.77 -7.80
C GLU A 99 -31.82 19.97 -7.18
N LEU A 100 -32.13 19.19 -6.14
CA LEU A 100 -33.38 19.32 -5.37
C LEU A 100 -33.06 19.55 -3.89
N GLY A 101 -33.52 20.68 -3.35
CA GLY A 101 -33.34 21.01 -1.93
C GLY A 101 -31.89 21.10 -1.48
N GLY A 102 -30.99 21.58 -2.36
CA GLY A 102 -29.55 21.68 -2.10
C GLY A 102 -28.79 20.36 -2.21
N LYS A 103 -29.44 19.28 -2.66
CA LYS A 103 -28.81 17.98 -2.90
C LYS A 103 -28.72 17.71 -4.39
N VAL A 104 -27.53 17.32 -4.84
CA VAL A 104 -27.28 16.98 -6.24
C VAL A 104 -27.59 15.51 -6.48
N THR A 105 -28.36 15.24 -7.52
CA THR A 105 -28.71 13.90 -8.00
C THR A 105 -28.32 13.77 -9.47
N LEU A 106 -27.62 12.70 -9.80
CA LEU A 106 -27.24 12.33 -11.15
C LEU A 106 -28.24 11.30 -11.68
N ARG A 107 -28.64 11.43 -12.95
CA ARG A 107 -29.51 10.46 -13.63
C ARG A 107 -28.84 9.89 -14.86
N VAL A 108 -28.70 8.58 -14.95
CA VAL A 108 -28.06 7.91 -16.11
C VAL A 108 -29.07 7.77 -17.26
N ARG A 109 -28.71 8.26 -18.46
CA ARG A 109 -29.59 8.19 -19.65
C ARG A 109 -29.36 6.92 -20.47
N ARG A 110 -29.86 5.76 -20.04
CA ARG A 110 -29.60 4.48 -20.76
C ARG A 110 -30.20 4.38 -22.16
N ALA A 111 -31.40 4.94 -22.39
CA ALA A 111 -32.15 4.75 -23.64
C ALA A 111 -31.79 5.75 -24.75
N SER A 112 -31.06 6.82 -24.42
CA SER A 112 -30.74 7.92 -25.35
C SER A 112 -29.28 8.36 -25.26
N ALA A 113 -28.45 7.61 -24.55
CA ALA A 113 -27.01 7.89 -24.49
C ALA A 113 -26.37 7.67 -25.88
N PRO A 114 -25.43 8.53 -26.28
CA PRO A 114 -24.59 8.29 -27.44
C PRO A 114 -23.77 6.99 -27.31
N ALA A 115 -23.18 6.53 -28.41
CA ALA A 115 -22.40 5.29 -28.44
C ALA A 115 -21.16 5.41 -27.53
N ARG A 116 -20.91 4.39 -26.70
CA ARG A 116 -19.78 4.37 -25.75
C ARG A 116 -18.41 4.39 -26.42
N ASP A 117 -18.34 4.04 -27.70
CA ASP A 117 -17.09 3.98 -28.47
C ASP A 117 -16.45 5.36 -28.66
N GLU A 118 -17.22 6.43 -28.47
CA GLU A 118 -16.72 7.82 -28.49
C GLU A 118 -16.05 8.24 -27.17
N LEU A 119 -16.21 7.45 -26.09
CA LEU A 119 -15.65 7.77 -24.78
C LEU A 119 -14.23 7.19 -24.63
N THR A 120 -13.35 8.02 -24.10
CA THR A 120 -12.01 7.60 -23.67
C THR A 120 -12.06 6.60 -22.50
N PRO A 121 -10.98 5.82 -22.26
CA PRO A 121 -10.97 4.83 -21.18
C PRO A 121 -11.29 5.42 -19.78
N TYR A 122 -10.81 6.63 -19.47
CA TYR A 122 -11.05 7.27 -18.18
C TYR A 122 -12.48 7.83 -18.06
N GLU A 123 -13.07 8.33 -19.14
CA GLU A 123 -14.48 8.72 -19.16
C GLU A 123 -15.39 7.51 -18.96
N GLN A 124 -15.10 6.40 -19.65
CA GLN A 124 -15.81 5.14 -19.45
C GLN A 124 -15.68 4.65 -18.00
N ARG A 125 -14.51 4.80 -17.38
CA ARG A 125 -14.28 4.46 -15.97
C ARG A 125 -15.17 5.29 -15.04
N VAL A 126 -15.28 6.60 -15.26
CA VAL A 126 -16.15 7.49 -14.49
C VAL A 126 -17.62 7.15 -14.70
N LEU A 127 -18.07 7.01 -15.95
CA LEU A 127 -19.45 6.65 -16.26
C LEU A 127 -19.83 5.29 -15.65
N THR A 128 -18.96 4.29 -15.82
CA THR A 128 -19.14 2.95 -15.23
C THR A 128 -19.24 3.05 -13.70
N HIS A 129 -18.44 3.92 -13.05
CA HIS A 129 -18.52 4.12 -11.62
C HIS A 129 -19.86 4.73 -11.18
N ILE A 130 -20.39 5.71 -11.92
CA ILE A 130 -21.71 6.31 -11.65
C ILE A 130 -22.80 5.25 -11.81
N GLU A 131 -22.80 4.53 -12.93
CA GLU A 131 -23.81 3.50 -13.24
C GLU A 131 -23.90 2.40 -12.18
N GLN A 132 -22.77 2.04 -11.58
CA GLN A 132 -22.71 1.06 -10.50
C GLN A 132 -23.43 1.53 -9.22
N HIS A 133 -23.45 2.85 -8.98
CA HIS A 133 -24.14 3.49 -7.87
C HIS A 133 -25.57 3.94 -8.23
N THR A 134 -26.07 3.60 -9.42
CA THR A 134 -27.42 3.96 -9.86
C THR A 134 -28.45 2.93 -9.42
N ILE A 135 -29.48 3.40 -8.71
CA ILE A 135 -30.69 2.62 -8.41
C ILE A 135 -31.80 3.10 -9.33
N GLY A 136 -32.35 2.19 -10.13
CA GLY A 136 -33.19 2.57 -11.25
C GLY A 136 -32.37 3.42 -12.22
N ASP A 137 -32.65 4.72 -12.25
CA ASP A 137 -31.96 5.70 -13.09
C ASP A 137 -31.25 6.81 -12.31
N THR A 138 -31.36 6.88 -10.97
CA THR A 138 -30.82 8.00 -10.18
C THR A 138 -29.76 7.61 -9.15
N THR A 139 -28.82 8.53 -8.89
CA THR A 139 -27.72 8.42 -7.93
C THR A 139 -27.49 9.77 -7.25
N PRO A 140 -27.61 9.89 -5.91
CA PRO A 140 -27.17 11.10 -5.20
C PRO A 140 -25.66 11.28 -5.32
N ALA A 141 -25.19 12.51 -5.52
CA ALA A 141 -23.76 12.80 -5.69
C ALA A 141 -22.91 12.38 -4.48
N ASP A 142 -23.43 12.55 -3.26
CA ASP A 142 -22.79 12.17 -2.00
C ASP A 142 -22.46 10.66 -1.88
N VAL A 143 -23.01 9.84 -2.78
CA VAL A 143 -22.82 8.38 -2.81
C VAL A 143 -21.61 8.00 -3.67
N LEU A 144 -21.13 8.88 -4.56
CA LEU A 144 -20.07 8.62 -5.55
C LEU A 144 -18.65 8.52 -4.97
N THR A 145 -18.54 8.10 -3.71
CA THR A 145 -17.25 7.81 -3.08
C THR A 145 -16.63 6.54 -3.68
N ILE A 146 -15.32 6.54 -3.92
CA ILE A 146 -14.67 5.46 -4.70
C ILE A 146 -14.43 4.19 -3.87
N GLY A 147 -14.17 4.33 -2.58
CA GLY A 147 -13.78 3.23 -1.71
C GLY A 147 -12.99 3.67 -0.48
N PRO A 148 -12.53 2.73 0.36
CA PRO A 148 -11.55 3.04 1.41
C PRO A 148 -10.25 3.60 0.82
N GLU A 149 -9.47 4.31 1.63
CA GLU A 149 -8.30 5.13 1.21
C GLU A 149 -7.41 4.47 0.15
N GLY A 150 -6.91 3.27 0.43
CA GLY A 150 -6.04 2.56 -0.53
C GLY A 150 -6.74 2.10 -1.81
N VAL A 151 -8.07 1.90 -1.82
CA VAL A 151 -8.85 1.62 -3.04
C VAL A 151 -9.03 2.90 -3.84
N SER A 152 -9.36 4.01 -3.17
CA SER A 152 -9.50 5.33 -3.79
C SER A 152 -8.20 5.74 -4.50
N GLU A 153 -7.07 5.61 -3.81
CA GLU A 153 -5.74 5.93 -4.36
C GLU A 153 -5.42 5.07 -5.60
N ARG A 154 -5.73 3.77 -5.58
CA ARG A 154 -5.49 2.87 -6.74
C ARG A 154 -6.39 3.19 -7.92
N TRP A 155 -7.65 3.52 -7.67
CA TRP A 155 -8.59 3.88 -8.72
C TRP A 155 -8.17 5.21 -9.36
N PHE A 156 -7.82 6.21 -8.54
CA PHE A 156 -7.37 7.52 -9.02
C PHE A 156 -6.06 7.37 -9.81
N LYS A 157 -5.09 6.60 -9.31
CA LYS A 157 -3.87 6.27 -10.07
C LYS A 157 -4.16 5.61 -11.42
N SER A 158 -5.22 4.80 -11.52
CA SER A 158 -5.63 4.19 -12.78
C SER A 158 -6.26 5.21 -13.73
N PHE A 159 -7.10 6.11 -13.22
CA PHE A 159 -7.66 7.25 -13.94
C PHE A 159 -6.55 8.17 -14.47
N THR A 160 -5.64 8.64 -13.61
CA THR A 160 -4.48 9.45 -14.00
C THR A 160 -3.63 8.78 -15.07
N ARG A 161 -3.42 7.46 -14.96
CA ARG A 161 -2.67 6.71 -15.98
C ARG A 161 -3.38 6.74 -17.34
N GLU A 162 -4.69 6.56 -17.38
CA GLU A 162 -5.49 6.60 -18.62
C GLU A 162 -5.49 8.00 -19.24
N VAL A 163 -5.60 9.04 -18.42
CA VAL A 163 -5.47 10.45 -18.87
C VAL A 163 -4.08 10.69 -19.46
N ASN A 164 -3.02 10.25 -18.78
CA ASN A 164 -1.65 10.38 -19.27
C ASN A 164 -1.43 9.62 -20.59
N GLN A 165 -1.98 8.41 -20.74
CA GLN A 165 -1.90 7.64 -21.98
C GLN A 165 -2.62 8.36 -23.13
N HIS A 166 -3.78 8.97 -22.86
CA HIS A 166 -4.50 9.75 -23.86
C HIS A 166 -3.68 10.99 -24.28
N GLY A 167 -3.15 11.76 -23.32
CA GLY A 167 -2.29 12.91 -23.61
C GLY A 167 -1.03 12.55 -24.38
N GLN A 168 -0.44 11.38 -24.11
CA GLN A 168 0.69 10.84 -24.87
C GLN A 168 0.31 10.45 -26.30
N SER A 169 -0.85 9.84 -26.49
CA SER A 169 -1.33 9.45 -27.82
C SER A 169 -1.60 10.65 -28.74
N LEU A 170 -1.99 11.79 -28.15
CA LEU A 170 -2.14 13.07 -28.84
C LEU A 170 -0.81 13.84 -28.99
N GLY A 171 0.29 13.29 -28.48
CA GLY A 171 1.60 13.94 -28.52
C GLY A 171 1.70 15.21 -27.67
N LEU A 172 0.83 15.39 -26.66
CA LEU A 172 0.81 16.56 -25.77
C LEU A 172 1.78 16.41 -24.60
N CYS A 173 2.00 15.19 -24.11
CA CYS A 173 2.90 14.95 -23.00
C CYS A 173 3.71 13.68 -23.19
N HIS A 174 4.79 13.55 -22.45
CA HIS A 174 5.55 12.31 -22.36
C HIS A 174 6.01 12.08 -20.91
N ARG A 175 6.40 10.84 -20.62
CA ARG A 175 6.90 10.49 -19.29
C ARG A 175 8.17 11.26 -18.99
N ARG A 176 8.21 11.93 -17.83
CA ARG A 176 9.37 12.73 -17.39
C ARG A 176 10.66 11.90 -17.28
N PHE A 177 10.54 10.67 -16.81
CA PHE A 177 11.66 9.75 -16.66
C PHE A 177 11.49 8.59 -17.64
N ASP A 178 12.15 8.72 -18.79
CA ASP A 178 12.23 7.64 -19.76
C ASP A 178 13.21 6.55 -19.31
N PHE A 179 13.26 5.44 -20.03
CA PHE A 179 14.14 4.31 -19.74
C PHE A 179 15.60 4.72 -19.57
N GLU A 180 16.11 5.62 -20.42
CA GLU A 180 17.48 6.14 -20.32
C GLU A 180 17.76 6.85 -18.99
N HIS A 181 16.81 7.66 -18.52
CA HIS A 181 16.92 8.38 -17.26
C HIS A 181 16.86 7.42 -16.06
N LEU A 182 16.04 6.37 -16.16
CA LEU A 182 15.98 5.32 -15.16
C LEU A 182 17.29 4.52 -15.11
N ALA A 183 17.82 4.14 -16.27
CA ALA A 183 19.11 3.47 -16.38
C ALA A 183 20.23 4.34 -15.80
N MET A 184 20.23 5.64 -16.07
CA MET A 184 21.20 6.58 -15.49
C MET A 184 21.02 6.75 -13.97
N ALA A 185 19.79 6.82 -13.47
CA ALA A 185 19.52 6.90 -12.03
C ALA A 185 20.04 5.65 -11.29
N TRP A 186 19.79 4.45 -11.83
CA TRP A 186 20.31 3.20 -11.28
C TRP A 186 21.83 3.06 -11.47
N GLY A 187 22.38 3.55 -12.58
CA GLY A 187 23.82 3.63 -12.80
C GLY A 187 24.52 4.51 -11.75
N ILE A 188 23.93 5.66 -11.40
CA ILE A 188 24.42 6.53 -10.31
C ILE A 188 24.42 5.77 -8.98
N VAL A 189 23.37 5.01 -8.67
CA VAL A 189 23.32 4.20 -7.45
C VAL A 189 24.45 3.18 -7.41
N VAL A 190 24.66 2.44 -8.50
CA VAL A 190 25.72 1.42 -8.60
C VAL A 190 27.09 2.05 -8.42
N VAL A 191 27.38 3.16 -9.11
CA VAL A 191 28.67 3.84 -8.98
C VAL A 191 28.85 4.42 -7.57
N ALA A 192 27.82 5.04 -7.00
CA ALA A 192 27.92 5.74 -5.72
C ALA A 192 27.99 4.79 -4.50
N ALA A 193 27.26 3.68 -4.54
CA ALA A 193 27.13 2.75 -3.41
C ALA A 193 27.95 1.45 -3.59
N GLY A 194 28.24 1.07 -4.83
CA GLY A 194 28.93 -0.18 -5.18
C GLY A 194 30.28 -0.34 -4.51
N PRO A 195 31.18 0.66 -4.51
CA PRO A 195 32.47 0.55 -3.84
C PRO A 195 32.35 0.40 -2.33
N ALA A 196 31.47 1.16 -1.68
CA ALA A 196 31.24 1.04 -0.24
C ALA A 196 30.70 -0.34 0.14
N TRP A 197 29.80 -0.89 -0.68
CA TRP A 197 29.29 -2.25 -0.52
C TRP A 197 30.38 -3.30 -0.75
N LEU A 198 31.21 -3.15 -1.78
CA LEU A 198 32.32 -4.06 -2.06
C LEU A 198 33.35 -4.05 -0.91
N ILE A 199 33.75 -2.86 -0.45
CA ILE A 199 34.66 -2.68 0.67
C ILE A 199 34.09 -3.33 1.94
N ALA A 200 32.79 -3.13 2.22
CA ALA A 200 32.15 -3.72 3.39
C ALA A 200 32.00 -5.25 3.31
N ASN A 201 31.90 -5.84 2.11
CA ASN A 201 31.85 -7.29 1.93
C ASN A 201 33.23 -7.96 1.96
N LEU A 202 34.27 -7.23 1.51
CA LEU A 202 35.65 -7.71 1.54
C LEU A 202 36.30 -7.48 2.92
N GLY A 203 35.73 -6.61 3.75
CA GLY A 203 36.14 -6.44 5.14
C GLY A 203 35.82 -7.67 5.98
N GLY A 204 36.76 -8.07 6.85
CA GLY A 204 36.54 -9.17 7.78
C GLY A 204 35.40 -8.86 8.77
N ARG A 205 34.63 -9.88 9.15
CA ARG A 205 33.54 -9.78 10.14
C ARG A 205 34.12 -9.88 11.55
N SER A 206 33.88 -8.89 12.41
CA SER A 206 34.27 -8.93 13.82
C SER A 206 33.06 -8.93 14.74
N ASP A 207 33.15 -9.70 15.83
CA ASP A 207 32.12 -9.77 16.88
C ASP A 207 32.32 -8.71 17.98
N ASP A 208 33.39 -7.91 17.91
CA ASP A 208 33.71 -6.86 18.88
C ASP A 208 33.15 -5.48 18.46
N PRO A 209 32.21 -4.88 19.22
CA PRO A 209 31.61 -3.59 18.88
C PRO A 209 32.59 -2.41 18.82
N SER A 210 33.75 -2.46 19.47
CA SER A 210 34.72 -1.35 19.45
C SER A 210 35.45 -1.19 18.11
N ASP A 211 35.55 -2.25 17.32
CA ASP A 211 36.22 -2.25 16.01
C ASP A 211 35.42 -1.49 14.94
N TRP A 212 34.12 -1.27 15.18
CA TRP A 212 33.25 -0.44 14.35
C TRP A 212 33.52 1.07 14.51
N GLY A 213 34.26 1.47 15.55
CA GLY A 213 34.51 2.87 15.90
C GLY A 213 35.57 3.56 15.05
N SER A 214 36.23 2.86 14.13
CA SER A 214 37.29 3.43 13.32
C SER A 214 36.76 4.47 12.31
N LEU A 215 37.57 5.47 12.00
CA LEU A 215 37.17 6.55 11.08
C LEU A 215 36.83 5.99 9.69
N GLY A 216 37.58 4.99 9.21
CA GLY A 216 37.30 4.36 7.91
C GLY A 216 35.98 3.59 7.91
N ASN A 217 35.71 2.81 8.96
CA ASN A 217 34.47 2.05 9.12
C ASN A 217 33.25 2.99 9.20
N LEU A 218 33.36 4.11 9.92
CA LEU A 218 32.32 5.15 9.97
C LEU A 218 32.06 5.79 8.60
N LEU A 219 33.12 6.09 7.83
CA LEU A 219 32.98 6.69 6.50
C LEU A 219 32.34 5.73 5.49
N VAL A 220 32.69 4.44 5.52
CA VAL A 220 32.04 3.40 4.70
C VAL A 220 30.59 3.19 5.12
N GLY A 221 30.30 3.17 6.43
CA GLY A 221 28.94 3.12 6.96
C GLY A 221 28.09 4.30 6.49
N LEU A 222 28.62 5.52 6.51
CA LEU A 222 27.95 6.71 6.00
C LEU A 222 27.73 6.66 4.48
N ALA A 223 28.70 6.13 3.73
CA ALA A 223 28.58 5.91 2.29
C ALA A 223 27.46 4.89 1.96
N LEU A 224 27.34 3.81 2.74
CA LEU A 224 26.26 2.82 2.62
C LEU A 224 24.89 3.41 2.95
N LEU A 225 24.78 4.20 4.03
CA LEU A 225 23.54 4.91 4.35
C LEU A 225 23.12 5.88 3.23
N THR A 226 24.09 6.59 2.66
CA THR A 226 23.87 7.49 1.51
C THR A 226 23.43 6.68 0.28
N GLY A 227 24.06 5.53 0.03
CA GLY A 227 23.65 4.59 -1.01
C GLY A 227 22.22 4.09 -0.84
N LEU A 228 21.81 3.75 0.38
CA LEU A 228 20.43 3.34 0.69
C LEU A 228 19.43 4.48 0.41
N ALA A 229 19.78 5.71 0.76
CA ALA A 229 18.98 6.89 0.43
C ALA A 229 18.86 7.09 -1.09
N LEU A 230 19.94 6.88 -1.85
CA LEU A 230 19.93 6.93 -3.32
C LEU A 230 19.08 5.81 -3.94
N VAL A 231 19.13 4.59 -3.41
CA VAL A 231 18.25 3.47 -3.82
C VAL A 231 16.78 3.84 -3.59
N TRP A 232 16.45 4.37 -2.41
CA TRP A 232 15.09 4.81 -2.10
C TRP A 232 14.62 5.93 -3.05
N LEU A 233 15.50 6.88 -3.37
CA LEU A 233 15.22 7.98 -4.29
C LEU A 233 15.02 7.48 -5.72
N ALA A 234 15.91 6.63 -6.23
CA ALA A 234 15.80 6.00 -7.55
C ALA A 234 14.54 5.12 -7.66
N GLY A 235 14.18 4.40 -6.60
CA GLY A 235 12.92 3.65 -6.53
C GLY A 235 11.69 4.55 -6.57
N THR A 236 11.75 5.73 -5.95
CA THR A 236 10.68 6.74 -6.00
C THR A 236 10.54 7.32 -7.41
N ILE A 237 11.65 7.64 -8.08
CA ILE A 237 11.68 8.08 -9.48
C ILE A 237 11.12 7.00 -10.41
N SER A 238 11.50 5.74 -10.20
CA SER A 238 11.05 4.61 -11.01
C SER A 238 9.53 4.37 -10.95
N LYS A 239 8.94 4.63 -9.77
CA LYS A 239 7.49 4.52 -9.55
C LYS A 239 6.71 5.77 -9.96
N SER A 240 7.40 6.86 -10.27
CA SER A 240 6.79 8.12 -10.66
C SER A 240 6.26 8.05 -12.09
N ASN A 241 4.98 8.37 -12.25
CA ASN A 241 4.31 8.55 -13.55
C ASN A 241 4.15 10.04 -13.90
N ARG A 242 4.99 10.91 -13.34
CA ARG A 242 5.00 12.34 -13.69
C ARG A 242 5.22 12.54 -15.19
N GLN A 243 4.43 13.43 -15.78
CA GLN A 243 4.55 13.81 -17.17
C GLN A 243 5.37 15.09 -17.31
N THR A 244 5.80 15.38 -18.53
CA THR A 244 6.40 16.64 -18.94
C THR A 244 5.91 17.03 -20.33
N SER A 245 6.04 18.31 -20.66
CA SER A 245 5.51 18.91 -21.89
C SER A 245 6.24 18.45 -23.15
N THR A 246 5.49 18.20 -24.23
CA THR A 246 6.02 18.32 -25.59
C THR A 246 5.86 19.76 -26.10
N GLU A 247 6.37 20.06 -27.30
CA GLU A 247 6.14 21.36 -27.95
C GLU A 247 4.65 21.64 -28.15
N ALA A 248 3.92 20.66 -28.69
CA ALA A 248 2.48 20.74 -28.90
C ALA A 248 1.72 20.90 -27.58
N GLY A 249 2.07 20.13 -26.55
CA GLY A 249 1.46 20.25 -25.23
C GLY A 249 1.73 21.58 -24.56
N ARG A 250 2.90 22.20 -24.78
CA ARG A 250 3.19 23.53 -24.26
C ARG A 250 2.33 24.59 -24.92
N ALA A 251 2.14 24.50 -26.24
CA ALA A 251 1.25 25.40 -26.97
C ALA A 251 -0.21 25.25 -26.50
N ALA A 252 -0.69 24.00 -26.34
CA ALA A 252 -2.01 23.72 -25.82
C ALA A 252 -2.18 24.22 -24.38
N ALA A 253 -1.21 23.96 -23.49
CA ALA A 253 -1.24 24.47 -22.12
C ALA A 253 -1.24 25.99 -22.06
N ALA A 254 -0.46 26.68 -22.91
CA ALA A 254 -0.46 28.13 -22.99
C ALA A 254 -1.83 28.67 -23.42
N HIS A 255 -2.45 28.06 -24.44
CA HIS A 255 -3.81 28.39 -24.88
C HIS A 255 -4.83 28.23 -23.75
N TRP A 256 -4.84 27.07 -23.09
CA TRP A 256 -5.75 26.78 -21.99
C TRP A 256 -5.54 27.66 -20.75
N LEU A 257 -4.31 28.06 -20.46
CA LEU A 257 -4.03 29.05 -19.42
C LEU A 257 -4.58 30.44 -19.81
N GLY A 258 -4.54 30.82 -21.08
CA GLY A 258 -5.23 32.02 -21.58
C GLY A 258 -6.75 31.92 -21.42
N VAL A 259 -7.35 30.76 -21.71
CA VAL A 259 -8.78 30.51 -21.46
C VAL A 259 -9.12 30.60 -19.97
N ARG A 260 -8.27 30.02 -19.11
CA ARG A 260 -8.40 30.11 -17.65
C ARG A 260 -8.43 31.56 -17.18
N ASP A 261 -7.51 32.38 -17.68
CA ASP A 261 -7.42 33.79 -17.31
C ASP A 261 -8.64 34.58 -17.81
N HIS A 262 -9.12 34.29 -19.03
CA HIS A 262 -10.38 34.87 -19.52
C HIS A 262 -11.56 34.49 -18.61
N MET A 263 -11.79 33.20 -18.34
CA MET A 263 -12.88 32.73 -17.48
C MET A 263 -12.81 33.28 -16.06
N ARG A 264 -11.59 33.40 -15.49
CA ARG A 264 -11.36 34.01 -14.18
C ARG A 264 -11.75 35.49 -14.19
N SER A 265 -11.44 36.22 -15.26
CA SER A 265 -11.74 37.66 -15.38
C SER A 265 -13.24 37.96 -15.46
N VAL A 266 -14.03 37.05 -16.04
CA VAL A 266 -15.50 37.16 -16.13
C VAL A 266 -16.16 36.84 -14.78
N GLY A 267 -15.52 36.01 -13.94
CA GLY A 267 -15.84 35.90 -12.51
C GLY A 267 -17.11 35.12 -12.16
N GLU A 268 -17.63 34.28 -13.07
CA GLU A 268 -18.97 33.70 -12.93
C GLU A 268 -19.05 32.27 -12.39
N PHE A 269 -17.94 31.53 -12.21
CA PHE A 269 -18.00 30.07 -12.01
C PHE A 269 -17.89 29.56 -10.55
N ASP A 270 -17.37 30.35 -9.61
CA ASP A 270 -16.99 29.87 -8.26
C ASP A 270 -18.19 29.31 -7.44
N ASP A 271 -19.32 30.01 -7.52
CA ASP A 271 -20.55 29.69 -6.78
C ASP A 271 -21.57 28.90 -7.61
N LYS A 272 -21.21 28.45 -8.82
CA LYS A 272 -22.14 27.71 -9.68
C LYS A 272 -22.26 26.26 -9.23
N PRO A 273 -23.49 25.75 -8.99
CA PRO A 273 -23.69 24.33 -8.70
C PRO A 273 -23.49 23.45 -9.93
N ALA A 274 -23.22 22.16 -9.71
CA ALA A 274 -23.02 21.16 -10.76
C ALA A 274 -24.22 21.06 -11.73
N ALA A 275 -25.45 21.24 -11.23
CA ALA A 275 -26.67 21.25 -12.04
C ALA A 275 -26.72 22.41 -13.06
N SER A 276 -25.90 23.45 -12.89
CA SER A 276 -25.80 24.56 -13.83
C SER A 276 -25.15 24.16 -15.17
N VAL A 277 -24.67 22.91 -15.30
CA VAL A 277 -24.27 22.33 -16.59
C VAL A 277 -25.39 22.41 -17.63
N ALA A 278 -26.66 22.42 -17.22
CA ALA A 278 -27.78 22.60 -18.13
C ALA A 278 -27.78 23.97 -18.85
N ILE A 279 -27.12 24.99 -18.26
CA ILE A 279 -27.03 26.36 -18.80
C ILE A 279 -25.64 26.61 -19.40
N TRP A 280 -24.59 26.24 -18.68
CA TRP A 280 -23.19 26.55 -19.05
C TRP A 280 -22.55 25.49 -19.94
N ASP A 281 -23.14 24.29 -19.98
CA ASP A 281 -22.70 23.17 -20.82
C ASP A 281 -21.20 22.89 -20.61
N ARG A 282 -20.46 22.59 -21.68
CA ARG A 282 -19.00 22.35 -21.65
C ARG A 282 -18.19 23.40 -20.90
N HIS A 283 -18.62 24.68 -20.84
CA HIS A 283 -17.85 25.72 -20.15
C HIS A 283 -17.72 25.45 -18.65
N LEU A 284 -18.75 24.86 -18.03
CA LEU A 284 -18.67 24.48 -16.61
C LEU A 284 -17.70 23.32 -16.41
N ALA A 285 -17.60 22.38 -17.36
CA ALA A 285 -16.65 21.28 -17.28
C ALA A 285 -15.20 21.79 -17.33
N TYR A 286 -14.89 22.67 -18.28
CA TYR A 286 -13.57 23.28 -18.39
C TYR A 286 -13.25 24.22 -17.22
N ALA A 287 -14.21 25.01 -16.75
CA ALA A 287 -14.03 25.82 -15.54
C ALA A 287 -13.73 24.95 -14.31
N THR A 288 -14.36 23.77 -14.21
CA THR A 288 -14.08 22.79 -13.15
C THR A 288 -12.67 22.22 -13.30
N ALA A 289 -12.26 21.80 -14.51
CA ALA A 289 -10.93 21.27 -14.79
C ALA A 289 -9.79 22.25 -14.48
N MET A 290 -10.04 23.55 -14.61
CA MET A 290 -9.04 24.59 -14.31
C MET A 290 -9.09 25.10 -12.86
N GLY A 291 -9.87 24.43 -12.00
CA GLY A 291 -10.05 24.76 -10.58
C GLY A 291 -10.79 26.07 -10.31
N LEU A 292 -11.67 26.51 -11.23
CA LEU A 292 -12.44 27.76 -11.09
C LEU A 292 -13.84 27.55 -10.47
N ALA A 293 -14.36 26.32 -10.45
CA ALA A 293 -15.72 25.99 -9.98
C ALA A 293 -15.72 25.23 -8.64
N ARG A 294 -15.35 25.88 -7.54
CA ARG A 294 -15.19 25.24 -6.22
C ARG A 294 -16.47 24.61 -5.67
N THR A 295 -17.63 25.15 -6.03
CA THR A 295 -18.92 24.59 -5.60
C THR A 295 -19.19 23.22 -6.24
N VAL A 296 -18.78 23.01 -7.49
CA VAL A 296 -18.90 21.72 -8.18
C VAL A 296 -18.07 20.64 -7.47
N GLN A 297 -16.82 20.95 -7.11
CA GLN A 297 -15.94 20.02 -6.40
C GLN A 297 -16.57 19.55 -5.07
N ARG A 298 -17.15 20.47 -4.31
CA ARG A 298 -17.85 20.14 -3.04
C ARG A 298 -19.11 19.29 -3.25
N GLN A 299 -19.82 19.49 -4.37
CA GLN A 299 -21.06 18.79 -4.68
C GLN A 299 -20.83 17.41 -5.31
N LEU A 300 -19.68 17.17 -5.94
CA LEU A 300 -19.30 15.89 -6.55
C LEU A 300 -18.08 15.28 -5.85
N PRO A 301 -18.19 14.88 -4.56
CA PRO A 301 -17.04 14.36 -3.81
C PRO A 301 -16.71 12.93 -4.26
N PHE A 302 -15.78 12.80 -5.20
CA PHE A 302 -15.08 11.53 -5.51
C PHE A 302 -14.01 11.21 -4.46
N GLU A 303 -14.34 11.40 -3.19
CA GLU A 303 -13.42 11.29 -2.08
C GLU A 303 -13.32 9.87 -1.53
N THR A 304 -12.34 9.68 -0.64
CA THR A 304 -12.22 8.46 0.17
C THR A 304 -13.47 8.27 1.04
N GLU A 305 -13.99 7.04 1.05
CA GLU A 305 -15.13 6.67 1.86
C GLU A 305 -14.90 6.91 3.37
N HIS A 306 -15.86 7.58 3.99
CA HIS A 306 -15.86 7.73 5.43
C HIS A 306 -16.12 6.37 6.14
N ASP A 307 -15.32 6.05 7.15
CA ASP A 307 -15.42 4.76 7.85
C ASP A 307 -16.75 4.54 8.61
N ARG A 308 -17.31 5.60 9.19
CA ARG A 308 -18.49 5.51 10.08
C ARG A 308 -19.77 6.00 9.43
N LYS A 309 -19.69 6.73 8.32
CA LYS A 309 -20.87 7.20 7.58
C LYS A 309 -20.88 6.47 6.25
N ALA A 310 -21.99 5.86 5.93
CA ALA A 310 -22.14 5.11 4.71
C ALA A 310 -23.54 5.32 4.14
N TRP A 311 -23.72 4.94 2.88
CA TRP A 311 -24.99 4.97 2.21
C TRP A 311 -25.49 3.54 2.05
N SER A 312 -26.76 3.31 2.35
CA SER A 312 -27.42 2.02 2.13
C SER A 312 -28.63 2.17 1.23
N ARG A 313 -28.97 1.06 0.59
CA ARG A 313 -30.08 0.83 -0.33
C ARG A 313 -31.01 -0.26 0.15
N ALA A 314 -30.86 -0.72 1.39
CA ALA A 314 -31.62 -1.85 1.93
C ALA A 314 -33.15 -1.66 1.81
N THR A 315 -33.62 -0.41 1.83
CA THR A 315 -35.04 -0.04 1.70
C THR A 315 -35.51 0.23 0.26
N GLY A 316 -34.62 0.11 -0.73
CA GLY A 316 -34.88 0.45 -2.13
C GLY A 316 -34.56 1.90 -2.52
N GLU A 317 -34.36 2.79 -1.55
CA GLU A 317 -33.91 4.17 -1.76
C GLU A 317 -32.57 4.42 -1.07
N TRP A 318 -31.83 5.44 -1.52
CA TRP A 318 -30.58 5.84 -0.90
C TRP A 318 -30.82 6.51 0.45
N ARG A 319 -30.35 5.89 1.52
CA ARG A 319 -30.39 6.44 2.88
C ARG A 319 -29.02 6.47 3.52
N ARG A 320 -28.76 7.49 4.34
CA ARG A 320 -27.49 7.63 5.04
C ARG A 320 -27.55 6.88 6.36
N VAL A 321 -26.59 5.98 6.56
CA VAL A 321 -26.48 5.17 7.77
C VAL A 321 -25.16 5.41 8.48
N THR A 322 -25.18 5.32 9.81
CA THR A 322 -23.99 5.46 10.66
C THR A 322 -23.55 4.10 11.20
N VAL A 323 -22.37 3.66 10.80
CA VAL A 323 -21.73 2.42 11.24
C VAL A 323 -20.97 2.63 12.57
N ARG A 324 -21.40 1.89 13.60
CA ARG A 324 -20.73 1.78 14.89
C ARG A 324 -19.93 0.49 14.94
N TYR A 325 -18.61 0.61 15.04
CA TYR A 325 -17.71 -0.55 15.19
C TYR A 325 -17.56 -1.06 16.63
N GLN A 326 -18.20 -0.39 17.57
CA GLN A 326 -18.21 -0.76 18.98
C GLN A 326 -19.66 -0.98 19.39
N SER A 327 -19.91 -2.17 19.95
CA SER A 327 -21.11 -2.43 20.72
C SER A 327 -20.84 -2.08 22.19
N LEU A 328 -21.89 -1.67 22.91
CA LEU A 328 -21.84 -1.53 24.36
C LEU A 328 -21.82 -2.89 25.07
N VAL A 329 -22.13 -3.97 24.35
CA VAL A 329 -22.13 -5.33 24.89
C VAL A 329 -20.68 -5.83 25.04
N PRO A 330 -20.29 -6.32 26.22
CA PRO A 330 -18.98 -6.93 26.43
C PRO A 330 -18.74 -8.11 25.48
N LYS A 331 -17.53 -8.24 24.94
CA LYS A 331 -17.12 -9.36 24.08
C LYS A 331 -17.96 -9.54 22.79
N TRP A 332 -18.59 -8.47 22.31
CA TRP A 332 -19.29 -8.46 21.02
C TRP A 332 -18.47 -9.09 19.88
N GLY A 333 -19.13 -9.90 19.07
CA GLY A 333 -18.55 -10.63 17.95
C GLY A 333 -17.69 -11.85 18.31
N THR A 334 -17.64 -12.24 19.59
CA THR A 334 -16.92 -13.44 20.04
C THR A 334 -17.86 -14.65 20.08
N SER A 335 -17.36 -15.85 19.79
CA SER A 335 -18.19 -17.06 19.80
C SER A 335 -18.81 -17.31 21.19
N PRO A 336 -20.11 -17.66 21.28
CA PRO A 336 -20.80 -17.83 22.56
C PRO A 336 -20.14 -18.86 23.47
N GLY A 337 -19.73 -20.01 22.92
CA GLY A 337 -19.04 -21.06 23.68
C GLY A 337 -17.71 -20.60 24.27
N LYS A 338 -16.97 -19.71 23.57
CA LYS A 338 -15.74 -19.13 24.10
C LYS A 338 -16.02 -18.13 25.22
N VAL A 339 -17.04 -17.28 25.07
CA VAL A 339 -17.44 -16.33 26.12
C VAL A 339 -17.92 -17.06 27.37
N LEU A 340 -18.68 -18.14 27.18
CA LEU A 340 -19.12 -19.04 28.26
C LEU A 340 -17.92 -19.66 28.98
N PHE A 341 -17.00 -20.28 28.24
CA PHE A 341 -15.80 -20.90 28.81
C PHE A 341 -14.91 -19.89 29.54
N GLU A 342 -14.61 -18.75 28.92
CA GLU A 342 -13.89 -17.64 29.57
C GLU A 342 -14.64 -17.09 30.78
N GLY A 343 -15.97 -17.10 30.77
CA GLY A 343 -16.82 -16.71 31.89
C GLY A 343 -16.70 -17.68 33.07
N LEU A 344 -16.82 -18.99 32.81
CA LEU A 344 -16.73 -20.04 33.83
C LEU A 344 -15.33 -20.14 34.43
N LEU A 345 -14.28 -20.18 33.59
CA LEU A 345 -12.91 -20.31 34.06
C LEU A 345 -12.47 -19.09 34.88
N GLN A 346 -12.68 -17.88 34.35
CA GLN A 346 -12.36 -16.65 35.08
C GLN A 346 -13.23 -16.49 36.32
N GLY A 347 -14.52 -16.87 36.24
CA GLY A 347 -15.44 -16.85 37.35
C GLY A 347 -15.01 -17.77 38.48
N ALA A 348 -14.57 -19.00 38.18
CA ALA A 348 -14.06 -19.94 39.19
C ALA A 348 -12.82 -19.37 39.91
N ILE A 349 -11.85 -18.87 39.17
CA ILE A 349 -10.61 -18.30 39.73
C ILE A 349 -10.93 -17.08 40.61
N VAL A 350 -11.68 -16.12 40.07
CA VAL A 350 -12.02 -14.88 40.79
C VAL A 350 -12.97 -15.17 41.96
N GLY A 351 -13.84 -16.16 41.85
CA GLY A 351 -14.73 -16.61 42.91
C GLY A 351 -13.96 -17.18 44.10
N VAL A 352 -12.93 -18.01 43.85
CA VAL A 352 -12.04 -18.52 44.91
C VAL A 352 -11.29 -17.38 45.60
N VAL A 353 -10.77 -16.42 44.82
CA VAL A 353 -10.07 -15.24 45.37
C VAL A 353 -11.03 -14.38 46.20
N ALA A 354 -12.23 -14.10 45.70
CA ALA A 354 -13.24 -13.33 46.43
C ALA A 354 -13.65 -14.05 47.73
N TYR A 355 -13.92 -15.35 47.66
CA TYR A 355 -14.28 -16.15 48.83
C TYR A 355 -13.16 -16.15 49.88
N GLY A 356 -11.91 -16.42 49.49
CA GLY A 356 -10.76 -16.38 50.40
C GLY A 356 -10.54 -14.99 51.00
N ALA A 357 -10.67 -13.93 50.20
CA ALA A 357 -10.56 -12.56 50.69
C ALA A 357 -11.66 -12.20 51.69
N PHE A 358 -12.89 -12.67 51.46
CA PHE A 358 -13.98 -12.48 52.42
C PHE A 358 -13.80 -13.28 53.70
N LEU A 359 -13.31 -14.53 53.63
CA LEU A 359 -12.97 -15.34 54.82
C LEU A 359 -11.90 -14.66 55.68
N VAL A 360 -10.87 -14.07 55.06
CA VAL A 360 -9.83 -13.30 55.77
C VAL A 360 -10.42 -12.02 56.36
N SER A 361 -11.35 -11.36 55.65
CA SER A 361 -11.99 -10.14 56.15
C SER A 361 -13.01 -10.38 57.26
N SER A 362 -13.69 -11.54 57.29
CA SER A 362 -14.69 -11.90 58.31
C SER A 362 -14.07 -12.39 59.61
N GLY A 363 -12.75 -12.61 59.63
CA GLY A 363 -12.02 -13.13 60.79
C GLY A 363 -12.17 -14.63 60.99
N GLU A 364 -12.63 -15.36 59.97
CA GLU A 364 -12.72 -16.83 60.02
C GLU A 364 -11.38 -17.53 59.85
N VAL A 365 -10.39 -16.84 59.27
CA VAL A 365 -9.00 -17.31 59.20
C VAL A 365 -8.27 -16.89 60.47
N ASP A 366 -7.68 -17.87 61.17
CA ASP A 366 -6.86 -17.60 62.34
C ASP A 366 -5.58 -16.86 61.94
N LEU A 367 -5.44 -15.64 62.45
CA LEU A 367 -4.33 -14.73 62.21
C LEU A 367 -3.69 -14.31 63.55
N SER A 368 -3.83 -15.12 64.61
CA SER A 368 -3.34 -14.83 65.96
C SER A 368 -1.83 -14.56 66.06
N ASP A 369 -1.07 -14.95 65.03
CA ASP A 369 0.37 -14.73 64.93
C ASP A 369 0.74 -13.28 64.51
N LEU A 370 -0.23 -12.44 64.12
CA LEU A 370 -0.04 -11.04 63.72
C LEU A 370 -0.40 -10.08 64.87
N THR A 371 0.17 -8.86 64.87
CA THR A 371 -0.25 -7.81 65.84
C THR A 371 -1.63 -7.25 65.52
N ASP A 372 -2.34 -6.71 66.52
CA ASP A 372 -3.68 -6.11 66.35
C ASP A 372 -3.75 -5.06 65.24
N GLU A 373 -2.68 -4.27 65.07
CA GLU A 373 -2.58 -3.26 64.01
C GLU A 373 -2.39 -3.89 62.64
N GLN A 374 -1.51 -4.91 62.52
CA GLN A 374 -1.30 -5.65 61.28
C GLN A 374 -2.56 -6.41 60.85
N GLN A 375 -3.26 -7.04 61.79
CA GLN A 375 -4.51 -7.74 61.54
C GLN A 375 -5.56 -6.80 60.95
N ARG A 376 -5.70 -5.57 61.48
CA ARG A 376 -6.64 -4.56 60.96
C ARG A 376 -6.33 -4.17 59.51
N TRP A 377 -5.07 -3.94 59.17
CA TRP A 377 -4.66 -3.59 57.80
C TRP A 377 -4.84 -4.76 56.83
N VAL A 378 -4.55 -5.99 57.27
CA VAL A 378 -4.77 -7.21 56.47
C VAL A 378 -6.26 -7.43 56.22
N SER A 379 -7.12 -7.31 57.22
CA SER A 379 -8.57 -7.45 57.05
C SER A 379 -9.15 -6.36 56.15
N PHE A 380 -8.67 -5.11 56.26
CA PHE A 380 -9.10 -4.01 55.37
C PHE A 380 -8.64 -4.24 53.93
N GLY A 381 -7.39 -4.66 53.71
CA GLY A 381 -6.87 -5.01 52.40
C GLY A 381 -7.62 -6.20 51.78
N ALA A 382 -7.89 -7.23 52.57
CA ALA A 382 -8.67 -8.39 52.16
C ALA A 382 -10.12 -7.98 51.79
N PHE A 383 -10.76 -7.10 52.55
CA PHE A 383 -12.08 -6.57 52.20
C PHE A 383 -12.06 -5.82 50.87
N ALA A 384 -11.09 -4.93 50.65
CA ALA A 384 -10.97 -4.18 49.38
C ALA A 384 -10.75 -5.11 48.17
N ILE A 385 -9.87 -6.12 48.32
CA ILE A 385 -9.63 -7.15 47.31
C ILE A 385 -10.90 -7.97 47.07
N GLY A 386 -11.61 -8.36 48.14
CA GLY A 386 -12.85 -9.11 48.08
C GLY A 386 -13.96 -8.38 47.32
N VAL A 387 -14.16 -7.08 47.59
CA VAL A 387 -15.13 -6.23 46.87
C VAL A 387 -14.77 -6.10 45.39
N PHE A 388 -13.49 -5.85 45.07
CA PHE A 388 -13.04 -5.77 43.67
C PHE A 388 -13.22 -7.11 42.94
N ALA A 389 -12.80 -8.22 43.56
CA ALA A 389 -12.97 -9.56 43.03
C ALA A 389 -14.45 -9.91 42.85
N ALA A 390 -15.33 -9.54 43.78
CA ALA A 390 -16.77 -9.74 43.66
C ALA A 390 -17.38 -8.98 42.46
N ALA A 391 -16.93 -7.74 42.20
CA ALA A 391 -17.36 -6.99 41.02
C ALA A 391 -16.90 -7.66 39.71
N VAL A 392 -15.65 -8.15 39.66
CA VAL A 392 -15.12 -8.90 38.51
C VAL A 392 -15.84 -10.25 38.36
N PHE A 393 -16.21 -10.90 39.47
CA PHE A 393 -17.00 -12.14 39.47
C PHE A 393 -18.38 -11.90 38.88
N LEU A 394 -19.07 -10.82 39.26
CA LEU A 394 -20.37 -10.45 38.68
C LEU A 394 -20.27 -10.20 37.17
N TYR A 395 -19.18 -9.55 36.71
CA TYR A 395 -18.89 -9.43 35.28
C TYR A 395 -18.67 -10.79 34.61
N CYS A 396 -18.08 -11.78 35.31
CA CYS A 396 -17.95 -13.14 34.81
C CYS A 396 -19.29 -13.87 34.72
N VAL A 397 -20.16 -13.71 35.72
CA VAL A 397 -21.54 -14.21 35.67
C VAL A 397 -22.28 -13.62 34.47
N LEU A 398 -22.15 -12.31 34.21
CA LEU A 398 -22.73 -11.68 33.03
C LEU A 398 -22.23 -12.34 31.72
N LYS A 399 -20.93 -12.62 31.58
CA LYS A 399 -20.39 -13.36 30.43
C LYS A 399 -21.03 -14.75 30.28
N VAL A 400 -21.18 -15.49 31.39
CA VAL A 400 -21.81 -16.81 31.38
C VAL A 400 -23.26 -16.71 30.91
N VAL A 401 -24.04 -15.77 31.45
CA VAL A 401 -25.44 -15.55 31.05
C VAL A 401 -25.54 -15.20 29.56
N LEU A 402 -24.71 -14.28 29.07
CA LEU A 402 -24.67 -13.93 27.65
C LEU A 402 -24.26 -15.12 26.77
N GLY A 403 -23.23 -15.87 27.19
CA GLY A 403 -22.73 -17.04 26.47
C GLY A 403 -23.74 -18.18 26.40
N VAL A 404 -24.45 -18.48 27.49
CA VAL A 404 -25.52 -19.51 27.52
C VAL A 404 -26.72 -19.08 26.67
N SER A 405 -27.19 -17.84 26.83
CA SER A 405 -28.32 -17.30 26.06
C SER A 405 -28.08 -17.44 24.55
N ASP A 406 -26.89 -17.09 24.08
CA ASP A 406 -26.54 -17.10 22.66
C ASP A 406 -26.02 -18.46 22.15
N LEU A 407 -25.82 -19.44 23.04
CA LEU A 407 -25.48 -20.81 22.62
C LEU A 407 -26.66 -21.45 21.87
N PHE A 408 -27.89 -21.14 22.30
CA PHE A 408 -29.12 -21.71 21.77
C PHE A 408 -29.89 -20.74 20.87
N ALA A 409 -29.87 -19.44 21.18
CA ALA A 409 -30.59 -18.44 20.39
C ALA A 409 -29.87 -18.10 19.08
N ARG A 410 -30.61 -18.14 17.97
CA ARG A 410 -30.12 -17.75 16.65
C ARG A 410 -31.12 -16.80 16.01
N ARG A 411 -30.61 -15.77 15.35
CA ARG A 411 -31.40 -14.85 14.53
C ARG A 411 -30.78 -14.81 13.13
N THR A 412 -31.60 -15.04 12.12
CA THR A 412 -31.20 -14.80 10.74
C THR A 412 -31.50 -13.35 10.42
N ILE A 413 -30.49 -12.63 9.92
CA ILE A 413 -30.63 -11.27 9.41
C ILE A 413 -30.33 -11.29 7.92
N GLU A 414 -31.14 -10.59 7.13
CA GLU A 414 -30.91 -10.41 5.71
C GLU A 414 -30.78 -8.93 5.43
N GLY A 415 -29.73 -8.55 4.70
CA GLY A 415 -29.44 -7.14 4.49
C GLY A 415 -28.26 -6.85 3.58
N GLU A 416 -28.10 -5.58 3.24
CA GLU A 416 -27.00 -5.11 2.42
C GLU A 416 -25.72 -4.96 3.25
N VAL A 417 -24.59 -5.45 2.74
CA VAL A 417 -23.27 -5.21 3.33
C VAL A 417 -22.84 -3.78 2.99
N VAL A 418 -23.09 -2.86 3.91
CA VAL A 418 -22.80 -1.44 3.71
C VAL A 418 -21.32 -1.11 3.90
N ARG A 419 -20.66 -1.78 4.85
CA ARG A 419 -19.21 -1.60 5.09
C ARG A 419 -18.53 -2.91 5.45
N ALA A 420 -17.36 -3.13 4.86
CA ALA A 420 -16.43 -4.19 5.21
C ALA A 420 -15.05 -3.56 5.45
N ARG A 421 -14.52 -3.68 6.67
CA ARG A 421 -13.25 -3.05 7.09
C ARG A 421 -12.39 -4.00 7.90
N ILE A 422 -11.07 -3.86 7.74
CA ILE A 422 -10.08 -4.53 8.59
C ILE A 422 -9.53 -3.48 9.56
N LEU A 423 -9.80 -3.66 10.84
CA LEU A 423 -9.31 -2.76 11.89
C LEU A 423 -8.20 -3.44 12.69
N LYS A 424 -7.09 -2.75 12.89
CA LYS A 424 -6.01 -3.21 13.77
C LYS A 424 -6.45 -3.08 15.24
N ARG A 425 -6.14 -4.09 16.06
CA ARG A 425 -6.45 -4.06 17.50
C ARG A 425 -5.80 -2.85 18.17
N GLY A 426 -6.60 -2.04 18.87
CA GLY A 426 -6.12 -0.85 19.55
C GLY A 426 -5.78 0.33 18.63
N HIS A 427 -6.19 0.34 17.34
CA HIS A 427 -5.92 1.50 16.45
C HIS A 427 -6.48 2.81 17.02
N ARG A 428 -7.43 2.70 17.96
CA ARG A 428 -8.17 3.81 18.58
C ARG A 428 -7.55 4.31 19.88
N LEU A 429 -6.52 3.64 20.40
CA LEU A 429 -5.77 4.16 21.54
C LEU A 429 -5.03 5.43 21.12
N PRO A 430 -4.77 6.40 22.01
CA PRO A 430 -3.91 7.53 21.69
C PRO A 430 -2.58 7.05 21.10
N ARG A 431 -1.99 7.80 20.14
CA ARG A 431 -0.76 7.39 19.44
C ARG A 431 0.37 7.00 20.39
N ILE A 432 0.50 7.69 21.52
CA ILE A 432 1.49 7.42 22.57
C ILE A 432 1.28 6.02 23.18
N VAL A 433 0.03 5.62 23.43
CA VAL A 433 -0.30 4.29 23.98
C VAL A 433 -0.11 3.20 22.92
N GLN A 434 -0.44 3.49 21.66
CA GLN A 434 -0.16 2.57 20.55
C GLN A 434 1.34 2.33 20.39
N TRP A 435 2.13 3.40 20.44
CA TRP A 435 3.58 3.31 20.41
C TRP A 435 4.09 2.50 21.59
N ALA A 436 3.72 2.82 22.83
CA ALA A 436 4.21 2.10 24.01
C ALA A 436 3.83 0.59 24.01
N MET A 437 2.65 0.25 23.50
CA MET A 437 2.12 -1.13 23.54
C MET A 437 2.62 -1.99 22.36
N TYR A 438 2.96 -1.37 21.24
CA TYR A 438 3.31 -2.07 19.99
C TYR A 438 4.66 -1.67 19.40
N SER A 439 5.47 -0.88 20.12
CA SER A 439 6.87 -0.62 19.77
C SER A 439 7.77 -1.80 20.18
N GLY A 440 8.86 -1.97 19.44
CA GLY A 440 9.82 -3.04 19.65
C GLY A 440 9.45 -4.36 18.97
N ASN A 441 10.32 -5.34 19.17
CA ASN A 441 10.17 -6.69 18.64
C ASN A 441 9.56 -7.60 19.72
N ASP A 442 8.87 -8.65 19.29
CA ASP A 442 8.47 -9.76 20.16
C ASP A 442 9.65 -10.70 20.44
N GLU A 443 9.40 -11.72 21.25
CA GLU A 443 10.40 -12.73 21.66
C GLU A 443 11.01 -13.49 20.48
N GLN A 444 10.40 -13.40 19.28
CA GLN A 444 10.87 -14.02 18.05
C GLN A 444 11.57 -13.01 17.11
N GLY A 445 11.88 -11.81 17.59
CA GLY A 445 12.56 -10.76 16.81
C GLY A 445 11.66 -10.09 15.77
N MET A 446 10.35 -10.38 15.73
CA MET A 446 9.42 -9.75 14.79
C MET A 446 8.81 -8.49 15.39
N SER A 447 8.66 -7.44 14.57
CA SER A 447 8.02 -6.20 15.01
C SER A 447 6.62 -6.45 15.57
N LYS A 448 6.34 -6.00 16.80
CA LYS A 448 5.03 -6.13 17.46
C LYS A 448 3.90 -5.44 16.68
N GLU A 449 4.21 -4.38 15.92
CA GLU A 449 3.27 -3.72 15.03
C GLU A 449 2.88 -4.60 13.82
N ARG A 450 3.81 -5.43 13.33
CA ARG A 450 3.54 -6.41 12.26
C ARG A 450 2.60 -7.52 12.74
N ASN A 451 2.78 -7.96 13.98
CA ASN A 451 1.96 -9.01 14.62
C ASN A 451 0.65 -8.49 15.24
N ARG A 452 0.31 -7.23 15.01
CA ARG A 452 -0.89 -6.62 15.55
C ARG A 452 -2.14 -7.31 15.01
N ARG A 453 -2.90 -7.95 15.92
CA ARG A 453 -4.11 -8.71 15.57
C ARG A 453 -5.08 -7.84 14.76
N ARG A 454 -5.48 -8.34 13.60
CA ARG A 454 -6.45 -7.73 12.70
C ARG A 454 -7.84 -8.29 12.99
N THR A 455 -8.80 -7.40 13.20
CA THR A 455 -10.22 -7.73 13.37
C THR A 455 -10.98 -7.34 12.12
N HIS A 456 -11.76 -8.28 11.61
CA HIS A 456 -12.55 -8.11 10.38
C HIS A 456 -13.96 -7.70 10.78
N HIS A 457 -14.40 -6.54 10.31
CA HIS A 457 -15.72 -5.97 10.61
C HIS A 457 -16.58 -5.92 9.36
N VAL A 458 -17.83 -6.33 9.50
CA VAL A 458 -18.86 -6.31 8.44
C VAL A 458 -20.12 -5.67 9.00
N ALA A 459 -20.58 -4.58 8.40
CA ALA A 459 -21.82 -3.90 8.75
C ALA A 459 -22.90 -4.32 7.74
N ILE A 460 -23.99 -4.91 8.24
CA ILE A 460 -25.12 -5.42 7.45
C ILE A 460 -26.34 -4.57 7.78
N ASP A 461 -26.95 -3.96 6.77
CA ASP A 461 -28.14 -3.14 6.90
C ASP A 461 -29.40 -3.92 6.51
N GLN A 462 -30.31 -4.10 7.47
CA GLN A 462 -31.63 -4.72 7.27
C GLN A 462 -32.69 -3.73 6.74
N GLY A 463 -32.42 -2.42 6.77
CA GLY A 463 -33.39 -1.39 6.42
C GLY A 463 -34.19 -0.82 7.60
N ASP A 464 -34.05 -1.40 8.79
CA ASP A 464 -34.88 -1.05 9.96
C ASP A 464 -34.43 0.23 10.69
N ASP A 465 -33.12 0.55 10.64
CA ASP A 465 -32.50 1.55 11.53
C ASP A 465 -31.39 2.33 10.82
N ASP A 466 -31.21 3.62 11.14
CA ASP A 466 -30.16 4.47 10.54
C ASP A 466 -28.79 4.30 11.21
N SER A 467 -28.72 3.53 12.30
CA SER A 467 -27.46 3.25 12.98
C SER A 467 -27.18 1.76 13.12
N ILE A 468 -26.17 1.30 12.39
CA ILE A 468 -25.83 -0.11 12.26
C ILE A 468 -24.62 -0.43 13.14
N VAL A 469 -24.70 -1.48 13.94
CA VAL A 469 -23.54 -2.01 14.67
C VAL A 469 -22.82 -3.00 13.76
N SER A 470 -21.52 -2.83 13.55
CA SER A 470 -20.76 -3.78 12.74
C SER A 470 -20.48 -5.08 13.51
N HIS A 471 -20.54 -6.19 12.79
CA HIS A 471 -20.27 -7.51 13.29
C HIS A 471 -18.79 -7.85 13.09
N VAL A 472 -18.17 -8.44 14.12
CA VAL A 472 -16.83 -9.02 13.98
C VAL A 472 -16.98 -10.40 13.35
N VAL A 473 -16.31 -10.62 12.22
CA VAL A 473 -16.38 -11.88 11.47
C VAL A 473 -15.01 -12.56 11.42
N ARG A 474 -15.02 -13.85 11.09
CA ARG A 474 -13.79 -14.61 10.81
C ARG A 474 -13.22 -14.19 9.44
N SER A 475 -11.92 -14.36 9.24
CA SER A 475 -11.25 -14.03 7.96
C SER A 475 -11.85 -14.79 6.77
N GLN A 476 -12.27 -16.04 6.97
CA GLN A 476 -12.93 -16.88 5.96
C GLN A 476 -14.24 -16.26 5.48
N ILE A 477 -15.11 -15.86 6.43
CA ILE A 477 -16.36 -15.15 6.13
C ILE A 477 -16.05 -13.81 5.46
N TYR A 478 -15.08 -13.06 5.99
CA TYR A 478 -14.69 -11.77 5.41
C TYR A 478 -14.26 -11.87 3.95
N GLY A 479 -13.57 -12.94 3.55
CA GLY A 479 -13.18 -13.17 2.17
C GLY A 479 -14.34 -13.44 1.20
N GLN A 480 -15.49 -13.88 1.73
CA GLN A 480 -16.69 -14.19 0.95
C GLN A 480 -17.61 -12.97 0.76
N VAL A 481 -17.58 -12.01 1.70
CA VAL A 481 -18.40 -10.80 1.64
C VAL A 481 -17.67 -9.60 1.06
N ARG A 482 -18.36 -8.87 0.17
CA ARG A 482 -17.95 -7.59 -0.38
C ARG A 482 -19.02 -6.54 -0.09
N GLN A 483 -18.61 -5.27 -0.08
CA GLN A 483 -19.55 -4.15 0.06
C GLN A 483 -20.54 -4.14 -1.11
N GLY A 484 -21.79 -3.81 -0.80
CA GLY A 484 -22.91 -3.80 -1.75
C GLY A 484 -23.53 -5.18 -2.03
N MET A 485 -23.03 -6.27 -1.42
CA MET A 485 -23.69 -7.59 -1.47
C MET A 485 -24.94 -7.60 -0.60
N ILE A 486 -25.99 -8.31 -1.03
CA ILE A 486 -27.09 -8.68 -0.13
C ILE A 486 -26.76 -10.05 0.45
N VAL A 487 -26.73 -10.13 1.77
CA VAL A 487 -26.35 -11.33 2.49
C VAL A 487 -27.38 -11.72 3.52
N ARG A 488 -27.48 -13.02 3.74
CA ARG A 488 -28.24 -13.62 4.83
C ARG A 488 -27.24 -14.17 5.83
N ALA A 489 -27.17 -13.55 7.00
CA ALA A 489 -26.23 -13.93 8.06
C ALA A 489 -26.97 -14.55 9.23
N VAL A 490 -26.42 -15.65 9.77
CA VAL A 490 -26.91 -16.25 11.01
C VAL A 490 -26.08 -15.67 12.16
N VAL A 491 -26.74 -14.81 12.95
CA VAL A 491 -26.11 -14.08 14.04
C VAL A 491 -26.72 -14.46 15.39
N THR A 492 -25.92 -14.34 16.45
CA THR A 492 -26.43 -14.49 17.81
C THR A 492 -27.00 -13.16 18.31
N PRO A 493 -28.15 -13.17 19.01
CA PRO A 493 -28.89 -11.94 19.28
C PRO A 493 -28.23 -11.01 20.30
N ARG A 494 -27.48 -11.51 21.29
CA ARG A 494 -26.88 -10.67 22.34
C ARG A 494 -25.43 -10.31 22.07
N LEU A 495 -24.62 -11.27 21.65
CA LEU A 495 -23.20 -11.13 21.36
C LEU A 495 -22.93 -10.72 19.91
N GLY A 496 -23.90 -10.81 19.00
CA GLY A 496 -23.72 -10.42 17.60
C GLY A 496 -22.70 -11.28 16.86
N TYR A 497 -22.46 -12.51 17.32
CA TYR A 497 -21.50 -13.42 16.71
C TYR A 497 -22.05 -13.96 15.40
N VAL A 498 -21.30 -13.77 14.32
CA VAL A 498 -21.66 -14.28 12.99
C VAL A 498 -21.15 -15.71 12.86
N ARG A 499 -22.08 -16.66 12.79
CA ARG A 499 -21.75 -18.07 12.61
C ARG A 499 -21.47 -18.41 11.15
N GLU A 500 -22.31 -17.89 10.27
CA GLU A 500 -22.33 -18.20 8.84
C GLU A 500 -22.95 -17.03 8.07
N VAL A 501 -22.52 -16.86 6.82
CA VAL A 501 -23.05 -15.87 5.89
C VAL A 501 -23.27 -16.55 4.56
N GLU A 502 -24.49 -16.42 4.04
CA GLU A 502 -24.87 -16.84 2.71
C GLU A 502 -25.03 -15.59 1.83
N VAL A 503 -24.45 -15.61 0.64
CA VAL A 503 -24.59 -14.52 -0.32
C VAL A 503 -25.90 -14.72 -1.09
N VAL A 504 -26.88 -13.87 -0.83
CA VAL A 504 -28.20 -13.92 -1.48
C VAL A 504 -28.13 -13.27 -2.86
N ALA A 505 -27.44 -12.13 -2.95
CA ALA A 505 -27.16 -11.47 -4.22
C ALA A 505 -25.72 -10.99 -4.27
N ALA A 506 -25.05 -11.32 -5.38
CA ALA A 506 -23.73 -10.78 -5.70
C ALA A 506 -23.78 -9.24 -5.75
N PRO A 507 -22.68 -8.55 -5.43
CA PRO A 507 -22.65 -7.11 -5.58
C PRO A 507 -22.77 -6.82 -7.07
N ARG A 508 -23.59 -5.83 -7.46
CA ARG A 508 -23.43 -5.22 -8.78
C ARG A 508 -21.98 -4.70 -8.80
N ARG A 509 -21.17 -5.19 -9.76
CA ARG A 509 -19.69 -5.03 -9.77
C ARG A 509 -19.30 -3.61 -9.34
N SER A 510 -18.42 -3.46 -8.36
CA SER A 510 -17.83 -2.17 -7.97
C SER A 510 -16.48 -1.98 -8.65
N ALA A 511 -16.12 -0.74 -9.01
CA ALA A 511 -14.85 -0.35 -9.61
C ALA A 511 -13.60 -0.86 -8.84
N ALA A 512 -13.72 -1.13 -7.54
CA ALA A 512 -12.70 -1.74 -6.71
C ALA A 512 -12.34 -3.19 -7.08
N SER A 513 -13.15 -3.84 -7.94
CA SER A 513 -13.01 -5.24 -8.36
C SER A 513 -12.32 -5.40 -9.72
N ALA A 514 -11.93 -4.32 -10.39
CA ALA A 514 -11.25 -4.41 -11.69
C ALA A 514 -9.87 -5.07 -11.50
N PRO A 515 -9.58 -6.19 -12.21
CA PRO A 515 -8.27 -6.83 -12.13
C PRO A 515 -7.20 -5.84 -12.58
N THR A 516 -6.25 -5.54 -11.70
CA THR A 516 -5.06 -4.80 -12.07
C THR A 516 -4.19 -5.74 -12.90
N MET A 517 -4.10 -5.52 -14.21
CA MET A 517 -3.11 -6.22 -15.04
C MET A 517 -1.70 -5.87 -14.54
N ARG A 518 -0.94 -6.89 -14.11
CA ARG A 518 0.52 -6.78 -13.92
C ARG A 518 1.15 -6.48 -15.30
N HIS A 519 2.14 -5.59 -15.36
CA HIS A 519 2.80 -5.23 -16.62
C HIS A 519 4.21 -5.81 -16.71
N GLU A 520 4.41 -6.59 -17.77
CA GLU A 520 5.64 -7.18 -18.31
C GLU A 520 6.86 -6.26 -18.29
N LEU A 521 6.69 -4.95 -18.49
CA LEU A 521 7.79 -3.97 -18.57
C LEU A 521 8.61 -3.85 -17.28
N ILE A 522 8.00 -4.09 -16.10
CA ILE A 522 8.75 -4.10 -14.84
C ILE A 522 9.58 -5.39 -14.77
N ASP A 523 9.01 -6.54 -15.14
CA ASP A 523 9.73 -7.81 -15.12
C ASP A 523 10.84 -7.84 -16.18
N GLU A 524 10.64 -7.20 -17.34
CA GLU A 524 11.62 -7.11 -18.41
C GLU A 524 12.77 -6.15 -18.08
N ALA A 525 12.50 -4.99 -17.48
CA ALA A 525 13.53 -4.06 -17.00
C ALA A 525 14.36 -4.68 -15.86
N THR A 526 13.69 -5.41 -14.98
CA THR A 526 14.31 -6.05 -13.82
C THR A 526 15.12 -7.29 -14.25
N GLY A 527 14.66 -8.02 -15.27
CA GLY A 527 15.38 -9.11 -15.92
C GLY A 527 16.62 -8.63 -16.70
N ARG A 528 16.53 -7.56 -17.50
CA ARG A 528 17.71 -7.00 -18.20
C ARG A 528 18.77 -6.47 -17.24
N ALA A 529 18.36 -5.89 -16.12
CA ALA A 529 19.29 -5.45 -15.07
C ALA A 529 19.98 -6.64 -14.39
N GLY A 530 19.26 -7.73 -14.09
CA GLY A 530 19.84 -8.96 -13.56
C GLY A 530 20.88 -9.57 -14.50
N ALA A 531 20.57 -9.66 -15.79
CA ALA A 531 21.47 -10.19 -16.82
C ALA A 531 22.73 -9.32 -17.02
N ALA A 532 22.60 -7.99 -16.99
CA ALA A 532 23.74 -7.08 -17.13
C ALA A 532 24.72 -7.16 -15.95
N ILE A 533 24.20 -7.30 -14.72
CA ILE A 533 25.03 -7.47 -13.52
C ILE A 533 25.70 -8.84 -13.53
N ALA A 534 24.98 -9.91 -13.89
CA ALA A 534 25.55 -11.25 -14.04
C ALA A 534 26.70 -11.27 -15.06
N GLY A 535 26.50 -10.65 -16.24
CA GLY A 535 27.55 -10.53 -17.26
C GLY A 535 28.78 -9.77 -16.77
N SER A 536 28.59 -8.69 -16.00
CA SER A 536 29.71 -7.94 -15.40
C SER A 536 30.45 -8.74 -14.33
N MET A 537 29.73 -9.54 -13.53
CA MET A 537 30.29 -10.38 -12.48
C MET A 537 31.07 -11.56 -13.07
N GLN A 538 30.55 -12.18 -14.13
CA GLN A 538 31.24 -13.26 -14.84
C GLN A 538 32.50 -12.74 -15.55
N SER A 539 32.47 -11.52 -16.11
CA SER A 539 33.66 -10.85 -16.64
C SER A 539 34.70 -10.59 -15.54
N ALA A 540 34.29 -10.11 -14.37
CA ALA A 540 35.20 -9.90 -13.24
C ALA A 540 35.77 -11.22 -12.70
N MET A 541 34.95 -12.27 -12.65
CA MET A 541 35.35 -13.59 -12.17
C MET A 541 36.33 -14.27 -13.11
N SER A 542 36.13 -14.17 -14.43
CA SER A 542 37.09 -14.66 -15.43
C SER A 542 38.43 -13.91 -15.37
N THR A 543 38.41 -12.63 -14.98
CA THR A 543 39.63 -11.83 -14.77
C THR A 543 40.36 -12.27 -13.49
N LEU A 544 39.62 -12.64 -12.45
CA LEU A 544 40.16 -13.17 -11.19
C LEU A 544 40.67 -14.61 -11.32
N GLU A 545 40.09 -15.43 -12.20
CA GLU A 545 40.59 -16.78 -12.51
C GLU A 545 41.98 -16.77 -13.14
N GLY A 546 42.32 -15.71 -13.88
CA GLY A 546 43.65 -15.49 -14.45
C GLY A 546 44.61 -14.71 -13.55
N ALA A 547 44.16 -14.20 -12.40
CA ALA A 547 44.97 -13.35 -11.53
C ALA A 547 45.77 -14.20 -10.52
N THR A 548 47.08 -13.98 -10.50
CA THR A 548 48.02 -14.62 -9.59
C THR A 548 48.64 -13.60 -8.63
N ASP A 549 48.92 -14.03 -7.41
CA ASP A 549 49.66 -13.24 -6.41
C ASP A 549 51.15 -13.09 -6.77
N GLU A 550 51.92 -12.31 -6.00
CA GLU A 550 53.35 -12.04 -6.20
C GLU A 550 54.22 -13.33 -6.23
N ASP A 551 53.75 -14.41 -5.59
CA ASP A 551 54.36 -15.74 -5.61
C ASP A 551 53.85 -16.66 -6.75
N GLY A 552 53.06 -16.15 -7.68
CA GLY A 552 52.52 -16.89 -8.84
C GLY A 552 51.37 -17.86 -8.52
N ARG A 553 50.76 -17.74 -7.34
CA ARG A 553 49.63 -18.60 -6.91
C ARG A 553 48.29 -18.01 -7.34
N PRO A 554 47.32 -18.81 -7.84
CA PRO A 554 46.00 -18.32 -8.22
C PRO A 554 45.27 -17.72 -7.01
N ILE A 555 44.76 -16.49 -7.15
CA ILE A 555 44.10 -15.76 -6.05
C ILE A 555 42.86 -16.51 -5.53
N LEU A 556 42.16 -17.24 -6.40
CA LEU A 556 40.95 -17.99 -6.05
C LEU A 556 41.21 -19.23 -5.18
N ASP A 557 42.45 -19.72 -5.16
CA ASP A 557 42.88 -20.90 -4.39
C ASP A 557 43.60 -20.53 -3.09
N GLN A 558 43.65 -19.24 -2.77
CA GLN A 558 44.13 -18.79 -1.48
C GLN A 558 43.12 -19.15 -0.40
N VAL A 559 43.65 -19.76 0.66
CA VAL A 559 42.92 -20.22 1.82
C VAL A 559 42.98 -19.10 2.86
N ASP A 560 41.81 -18.66 3.33
CA ASP A 560 41.71 -17.67 4.41
C ASP A 560 42.05 -18.28 5.78
N GLU A 561 41.97 -17.46 6.84
CA GLU A 561 42.23 -17.89 8.23
C GLU A 561 41.25 -18.97 8.73
N ASP A 562 40.09 -19.12 8.08
CA ASP A 562 39.08 -20.12 8.39
C ASP A 562 39.30 -21.45 7.64
N GLY A 563 40.35 -21.54 6.82
CA GLY A 563 40.63 -22.73 6.03
C GLY A 563 39.80 -22.84 4.75
N VAL A 564 39.08 -21.78 4.35
CA VAL A 564 38.16 -21.78 3.21
C VAL A 564 38.80 -21.05 2.03
N THR A 565 38.67 -21.63 0.84
CA THR A 565 39.18 -20.96 -0.37
C THR A 565 38.21 -19.87 -0.84
N MET A 566 38.72 -18.82 -1.48
CA MET A 566 37.88 -17.78 -2.08
C MET A 566 36.86 -18.38 -3.08
N ARG A 567 37.25 -19.43 -3.81
CA ARG A 567 36.36 -20.20 -4.68
C ARG A 567 35.19 -20.86 -3.93
N GLU A 568 35.41 -21.29 -2.70
CA GLU A 568 34.41 -21.95 -1.86
C GLU A 568 33.44 -20.93 -1.23
N ARG A 569 33.91 -19.76 -0.79
CA ARG A 569 33.03 -18.64 -0.37
C ARG A 569 32.15 -18.13 -1.50
N LEU A 570 32.65 -18.10 -2.73
CA LEU A 570 31.86 -17.70 -3.91
C LEU A 570 30.75 -18.70 -4.22
N ARG A 571 31.00 -20.00 -4.04
CA ARG A 571 29.96 -21.04 -4.16
C ARG A 571 28.90 -20.86 -3.07
N GLU A 572 29.32 -20.64 -1.82
CA GLU A 572 28.38 -20.43 -0.71
C GLU A 572 27.50 -19.18 -0.92
N SER A 573 28.08 -18.09 -1.41
CA SER A 573 27.33 -16.87 -1.76
C SER A 573 26.31 -17.12 -2.88
N ASN A 574 26.70 -17.85 -3.94
CA ASN A 574 25.77 -18.24 -5.00
C ASN A 574 24.64 -19.13 -4.48
N ASP A 575 24.92 -20.05 -3.56
CA ASP A 575 23.91 -20.92 -2.94
C ASP A 575 22.94 -20.11 -2.05
N GLN A 576 23.43 -19.10 -1.33
CA GLN A 576 22.58 -18.19 -0.54
C GLN A 576 21.67 -17.32 -1.45
N ILE A 577 22.18 -16.88 -2.60
CA ILE A 577 21.39 -16.12 -3.58
C ILE A 577 20.35 -17.04 -4.27
N ALA A 578 20.69 -18.30 -4.53
CA ALA A 578 19.74 -19.30 -5.02
C ALA A 578 18.65 -19.62 -3.97
N ALA A 579 18.99 -19.68 -2.69
CA ALA A 579 18.02 -19.86 -1.61
C ALA A 579 17.05 -18.66 -1.49
N LEU A 580 17.50 -17.44 -1.79
CA LEU A 580 16.63 -16.24 -1.85
C LEU A 580 15.68 -16.28 -3.05
N ARG A 581 16.11 -16.84 -4.19
CA ARG A 581 15.25 -17.05 -5.37
C ARG A 581 14.08 -17.98 -5.06
N ASP A 582 14.33 -19.04 -4.29
CA ASP A 582 13.32 -20.05 -3.95
C ASP A 582 12.38 -19.62 -2.80
N ASP A 583 12.55 -18.42 -2.21
CA ASP A 583 11.63 -17.93 -1.18
C ASP A 583 10.25 -17.58 -1.78
N PRO A 584 9.16 -18.28 -1.38
CA PRO A 584 7.81 -18.05 -1.89
C PRO A 584 7.27 -16.63 -1.61
N ARG A 585 7.91 -15.86 -0.73
CA ARG A 585 7.59 -14.46 -0.46
C ARG A 585 8.11 -13.51 -1.54
N LEU A 586 9.17 -13.88 -2.23
CA LEU A 586 9.84 -13.05 -3.24
C LEU A 586 9.34 -13.33 -4.66
N GLN A 587 8.79 -14.53 -4.92
CA GLN A 587 8.27 -15.02 -6.21
C GLN A 587 7.21 -14.14 -6.89
N ASN A 588 6.55 -13.23 -6.17
CA ASN A 588 5.54 -12.30 -6.72
C ASN A 588 6.00 -10.83 -6.69
N THR A 589 7.28 -10.61 -6.47
CA THR A 589 7.89 -9.27 -6.44
C THR A 589 8.79 -9.07 -7.66
N PRO A 590 9.04 -7.83 -8.09
CA PRO A 590 9.99 -7.55 -9.18
C PRO A 590 11.39 -8.16 -8.93
N ILE A 591 11.75 -8.38 -7.66
CA ILE A 591 13.04 -8.97 -7.26
C ILE A 591 13.16 -10.42 -7.76
N ALA A 592 12.07 -11.16 -7.97
CA ALA A 592 12.14 -12.51 -8.54
C ALA A 592 12.66 -12.50 -9.98
N GLY A 593 12.14 -11.60 -10.83
CA GLY A 593 12.63 -11.45 -12.21
C GLY A 593 14.09 -10.98 -12.29
N PHE A 594 14.55 -10.21 -11.30
CA PHE A 594 15.96 -9.85 -11.15
C PHE A 594 16.83 -11.07 -10.86
N LEU A 595 16.46 -11.85 -9.83
CA LEU A 595 17.22 -13.01 -9.37
C LEU A 595 17.24 -14.13 -10.41
N ASP A 596 16.13 -14.34 -11.12
CA ASP A 596 16.05 -15.31 -12.23
C ASP A 596 17.02 -14.96 -13.36
N ALA A 597 17.08 -13.68 -13.77
CA ALA A 597 18.00 -13.25 -14.82
C ALA A 597 19.46 -13.14 -14.35
N PHE A 598 19.68 -12.87 -13.06
CA PHE A 598 21.00 -12.81 -12.45
C PHE A 598 21.65 -14.20 -12.32
N LEU A 599 20.87 -15.21 -11.93
CA LEU A 599 21.36 -16.59 -11.77
C LEU A 599 21.29 -17.41 -13.07
N GLY A 600 20.43 -17.04 -14.02
CA GLY A 600 20.20 -17.77 -15.27
C GLY A 600 21.20 -17.52 -16.39
N ALA A 601 22.26 -16.73 -16.16
CA ALA A 601 23.28 -16.42 -17.17
C ALA A 601 24.25 -17.58 -17.46
N ASP A 602 24.18 -18.69 -16.71
CA ASP A 602 24.90 -19.92 -17.05
C ASP A 602 24.23 -20.60 -18.24
N GLY A 603 24.81 -20.35 -19.43
CA GLY A 603 24.32 -20.74 -20.74
C GLY A 603 23.69 -22.13 -20.82
N SER A 604 22.36 -22.17 -20.71
CA SER A 604 21.54 -23.27 -21.18
C SER A 604 20.62 -22.71 -22.27
N PRO A 605 20.72 -23.17 -23.53
CA PRO A 605 19.80 -22.74 -24.57
C PRO A 605 18.37 -23.09 -24.13
N SER A 606 17.50 -22.11 -24.28
CA SER A 606 16.06 -22.21 -24.13
C SER A 606 15.55 -23.55 -24.65
N ARG A 607 14.85 -24.30 -23.79
CA ARG A 607 13.89 -25.32 -24.21
C ARG A 607 12.76 -24.60 -24.93
N ALA A 608 12.98 -24.26 -26.19
CA ALA A 608 11.93 -24.01 -27.16
C ALA A 608 11.13 -25.31 -27.31
N GLY A 609 9.80 -25.17 -27.38
CA GLY A 609 8.86 -26.28 -27.44
C GLY A 609 9.22 -27.28 -28.53
N ASP A 610 9.36 -28.53 -28.09
CA ASP A 610 9.06 -29.70 -28.89
C ASP A 610 7.55 -29.93 -28.81
N ASP A 611 6.98 -30.50 -29.88
CA ASP A 611 5.56 -30.81 -30.14
C ASP A 611 4.70 -29.68 -30.74
N ASP A 612 4.69 -29.56 -32.08
CA ASP A 612 3.58 -30.03 -32.94
C ASP A 612 3.77 -29.49 -34.37
N ASP A 613 4.41 -30.26 -35.25
CA ASP A 613 4.10 -30.26 -36.69
C ASP A 613 4.72 -31.48 -37.39
N ASP A 614 4.10 -32.64 -37.22
CA ASP A 614 4.20 -33.70 -38.23
C ASP A 614 2.90 -34.52 -38.32
N ARG A 615 1.89 -33.90 -38.93
CA ARG A 615 0.83 -34.65 -39.64
C ARG A 615 0.61 -34.03 -41.01
N SER A 616 1.44 -34.49 -41.94
CA SER A 616 1.20 -34.37 -43.37
C SER A 616 -0.22 -34.85 -43.75
N PRO A 617 -0.98 -34.09 -44.56
CA PRO A 617 -2.22 -34.57 -45.16
C PRO A 617 -1.91 -35.42 -46.41
N PRO A 618 -2.65 -36.50 -46.69
CA PRO A 618 -2.51 -37.21 -47.96
C PRO A 618 -3.33 -36.51 -49.05
N HIS A 619 -2.64 -35.99 -50.07
CA HIS A 619 -3.12 -35.98 -51.46
C HIS A 619 -2.78 -37.37 -52.05
N THR A 620 -3.61 -38.07 -52.82
CA THR A 620 -4.40 -37.66 -53.99
C THR A 620 -5.50 -38.69 -54.34
N ASP A 621 -6.52 -38.17 -55.02
CA ASP A 621 -7.26 -38.73 -56.18
C ASP A 621 -8.21 -39.94 -56.11
N ALA A 622 -9.28 -39.73 -56.90
CA ALA A 622 -10.08 -40.67 -57.68
C ALA A 622 -11.36 -41.26 -57.04
N GLY A 623 -12.49 -40.86 -57.64
CA GLY A 623 -13.52 -41.83 -58.04
C GLY A 623 -14.93 -41.60 -57.52
N ALA A 624 -15.81 -41.23 -58.46
CA ALA A 624 -17.28 -41.27 -58.46
C ALA A 624 -18.04 -40.16 -57.71
#